data_AF-A0A2P4YG60-F1
#
_entry.id   AF-A0A2P4YG60-F1
#
_cell.length_a   1.000
_cell.length_b   1.000
_cell.length_c   1.000
_cell.angle_alpha   90.00
_cell.angle_beta   90.00
_cell.angle_gamma   90.00
#
_symmetry.space_group_name_H-M   'P 1'
#
loop_
_entity.id
_entity.type
_entity.pdbx_description
1 polymer ?
#
loop_
_entity_poly.entity_id
_entity_poly.type
_entity_poly.pdbx_seq_one_letter_code
_entity_poly.pdbx_strand_id
1 'polypeptide(L)'
;MDRLRAAFDEVVEIVKAAVNGEPKTPAEILLDEHLPLDDEVLATLSLKNRQGTGIPTFVMNELASRTNNVVDCPCIQARIWEILIDHQTNPNLMKKALNLLQYLLINGSPEVLKDTRSPARASFLRELAAEYNKYEYEQYEFSQNLDIGGGVRKTAAEINTLLEDDDALLQARKNAEKLHQNLSSRGLRSAYPTPRAESPFQNESRPPVYSDMPHFGSRADDDIASRIVTHPPSDSDDGEDR
;
A
#
# COMPACT_ATOMS: atom_id res chain seq x y z
N MET A 1 -4.70 -40.18 -37.68
CA MET A 1 -5.53 -39.83 -36.51
C MET A 1 -4.95 -38.64 -35.74
N ASP A 2 -3.64 -38.42 -35.77
CA ASP A 2 -2.99 -37.38 -34.95
C ASP A 2 -3.19 -35.94 -35.46
N ARG A 3 -3.30 -35.72 -36.77
CA ARG A 3 -3.61 -34.40 -37.35
C ARG A 3 -5.00 -33.88 -36.96
N LEU A 4 -5.98 -34.77 -36.83
CA LEU A 4 -7.35 -34.41 -36.43
C LEU A 4 -7.41 -34.04 -34.94
N ARG A 5 -6.60 -34.68 -34.10
CA ARG A 5 -6.47 -34.32 -32.68
C ARG A 5 -5.77 -32.97 -32.51
N ALA A 6 -4.67 -32.76 -33.22
CA ALA A 6 -3.94 -31.49 -33.20
C ALA A 6 -4.81 -30.29 -33.64
N ALA A 7 -5.62 -30.46 -34.69
CA ALA A 7 -6.54 -29.41 -35.13
C ALA A 7 -7.66 -29.12 -34.12
N PHE A 8 -8.11 -30.13 -33.38
CA PHE A 8 -9.13 -29.95 -32.34
C PHE A 8 -8.54 -29.25 -31.11
N ASP A 9 -7.31 -29.60 -30.72
CA ASP A 9 -6.58 -28.95 -29.63
C ASP A 9 -6.29 -27.47 -29.95
N GLU A 10 -5.92 -27.16 -31.21
CA GLU A 10 -5.74 -25.78 -31.68
C GLU A 10 -7.03 -24.95 -31.57
N VAL A 11 -8.17 -25.51 -31.99
CA VAL A 11 -9.48 -24.86 -31.87
C VAL A 11 -9.88 -24.68 -30.41
N VAL A 12 -9.61 -25.66 -29.54
CA VAL A 12 -9.88 -25.57 -28.10
C VAL A 12 -9.04 -24.46 -27.46
N GLU A 13 -7.77 -24.31 -27.85
CA GLU A 13 -6.92 -23.22 -27.34
C GLU A 13 -7.36 -21.84 -27.85
N ILE A 14 -7.80 -21.73 -29.11
CA ILE A 14 -8.38 -20.50 -29.65
C ILE A 14 -9.68 -20.13 -28.90
N VAL A 15 -10.56 -21.11 -28.66
CA VAL A 15 -11.81 -20.91 -27.93
C VAL A 15 -11.54 -20.56 -26.47
N LYS A 16 -10.58 -21.23 -25.81
CA LYS A 16 -10.17 -20.86 -24.44
C LYS A 16 -9.59 -19.45 -24.38
N ALA A 17 -8.75 -19.05 -25.33
CA ALA A 17 -8.21 -17.69 -25.39
C ALA A 17 -9.32 -16.65 -25.63
N ALA A 18 -10.30 -16.97 -26.49
CA ALA A 18 -11.43 -16.11 -26.76
C ALA A 18 -12.40 -16.00 -25.56
N VAL A 19 -12.57 -17.08 -24.79
CA VAL A 19 -13.47 -17.13 -23.63
C VAL A 19 -12.82 -16.56 -22.36
N ASN A 20 -11.52 -16.76 -22.17
CA ASN A 20 -10.80 -16.34 -20.96
C ASN A 20 -10.12 -14.97 -21.10
N GLY A 21 -10.10 -14.38 -22.31
CA GLY A 21 -9.30 -13.19 -22.61
C GLY A 21 -7.81 -13.50 -22.73
N GLU A 22 -7.00 -12.48 -23.04
CA GLU A 22 -5.55 -12.61 -22.97
C GLU A 22 -5.11 -12.98 -21.53
N PRO A 23 -4.09 -13.84 -21.37
CA PRO A 23 -3.62 -14.21 -20.05
C PRO A 23 -3.12 -12.98 -19.32
N LYS A 24 -3.77 -12.65 -18.20
CA LYS A 24 -3.40 -11.51 -17.37
C LYS A 24 -1.93 -11.60 -16.96
N THR A 25 -1.22 -10.49 -17.12
CA THR A 25 0.14 -10.37 -16.61
C THR A 25 0.12 -10.50 -15.09
N PRO A 26 1.21 -10.96 -14.45
CA PRO A 26 1.18 -11.03 -13.00
C PRO A 26 1.13 -9.65 -12.33
N ALA A 27 1.46 -8.56 -13.05
CA ALA A 27 1.16 -7.20 -12.59
C ALA A 27 -0.35 -6.95 -12.50
N GLU A 28 -1.11 -7.32 -13.53
CA GLU A 28 -2.57 -7.18 -13.55
C GLU A 28 -3.24 -7.99 -12.45
N ILE A 29 -2.74 -9.19 -12.15
CA ILE A 29 -3.27 -10.01 -11.05
C ILE A 29 -3.11 -9.27 -9.70
N LEU A 30 -1.93 -8.70 -9.44
CA LEU A 30 -1.68 -7.92 -8.21
C LEU A 30 -2.52 -6.65 -8.15
N LEU A 31 -2.71 -5.99 -9.29
CA LEU A 31 -3.52 -4.79 -9.40
C LEU A 31 -5.00 -5.09 -9.17
N ASP A 32 -5.55 -6.15 -9.75
CA ASP A 32 -6.94 -6.54 -9.53
C ASP A 32 -7.21 -6.96 -8.08
N GLU A 33 -6.21 -7.56 -7.41
CA GLU A 33 -6.34 -7.95 -6.00
C GLU A 33 -6.31 -6.74 -5.05
N HIS A 34 -5.41 -5.78 -5.29
CA HIS A 34 -5.11 -4.70 -4.33
C HIS A 34 -5.60 -3.30 -4.72
N LEU A 35 -5.89 -3.09 -6.01
CA LEU A 35 -6.48 -1.90 -6.65
C LEU A 35 -7.66 -2.32 -7.56
N PRO A 36 -8.73 -2.93 -6.99
CA PRO A 36 -9.90 -3.31 -7.77
C PRO A 36 -10.64 -2.07 -8.28
N LEU A 37 -11.13 -2.14 -9.52
CA LEU A 37 -11.91 -1.07 -10.16
C LEU A 37 -13.42 -1.24 -9.96
N ASP A 38 -13.88 -2.41 -9.52
CA ASP A 38 -15.30 -2.73 -9.50
C ASP A 38 -16.09 -1.87 -8.49
N ASP A 39 -17.01 -1.06 -9.00
CA ASP A 39 -18.03 -0.32 -8.24
C ASP A 39 -19.28 -1.17 -7.90
N GLU A 40 -19.31 -2.46 -8.27
CA GLU A 40 -20.55 -3.23 -8.25
C GLU A 40 -20.94 -3.72 -6.83
N VAL A 41 -22.22 -3.53 -6.49
CA VAL A 41 -22.91 -3.77 -5.20
C VAL A 41 -22.64 -5.14 -4.54
N LEU A 42 -22.15 -6.14 -5.30
CA LEU A 42 -21.74 -7.45 -4.78
C LEU A 42 -20.34 -7.44 -4.14
N ALA A 43 -19.46 -6.54 -4.56
CA ALA A 43 -18.13 -6.35 -3.97
C ALA A 43 -18.24 -5.82 -2.54
N THR A 44 -19.29 -5.08 -2.18
CA THR A 44 -19.47 -4.47 -0.84
C THR A 44 -19.49 -5.52 0.29
N LEU A 45 -19.97 -6.75 0.01
CA LEU A 45 -19.96 -7.86 0.98
C LEU A 45 -18.58 -8.54 1.09
N SER A 46 -17.79 -8.56 0.01
CA SER A 46 -16.45 -9.16 -0.03
C SER A 46 -15.35 -8.18 0.41
N LEU A 47 -15.54 -6.88 0.13
CA LEU A 47 -14.68 -5.76 0.50
C LEU A 47 -14.59 -5.57 2.01
N LYS A 48 -15.63 -5.94 2.78
CA LYS A 48 -15.63 -5.86 4.24
C LYS A 48 -14.48 -6.66 4.88
N ASN A 49 -13.93 -7.65 4.16
CA ASN A 49 -12.77 -8.45 4.60
C ASN A 49 -11.44 -8.04 3.92
N ARG A 50 -11.46 -7.17 2.89
CA ARG A 50 -10.28 -6.63 2.20
C ARG A 50 -9.99 -5.16 2.52
N GLN A 51 -10.64 -4.60 3.54
CA GLN A 51 -10.44 -3.22 4.04
C GLN A 51 -9.08 -3.00 4.74
N GLY A 52 -7.99 -3.56 4.21
CA GLY A 52 -6.68 -2.99 4.47
C GLY A 52 -6.67 -1.56 3.93
N THR A 53 -6.38 -0.57 4.78
CA THR A 53 -6.28 0.84 4.40
C THR A 53 -5.08 1.14 3.48
N GLY A 54 -4.25 0.14 3.17
CA GLY A 54 -3.11 0.25 2.27
C GLY A 54 -2.76 -1.06 1.58
N ILE A 55 -1.90 -0.95 0.56
CA ILE A 55 -1.35 -2.09 -0.18
C ILE A 55 -0.21 -2.69 0.67
N PRO A 56 -0.15 -4.02 0.86
CA PRO A 56 0.94 -4.64 1.59
C PRO A 56 2.31 -4.27 0.99
N THR A 57 3.32 -4.03 1.83
CA THR A 57 4.65 -3.59 1.37
C THR A 57 5.31 -4.57 0.40
N PHE A 58 5.09 -5.88 0.57
CA PHE A 58 5.64 -6.87 -0.36
C PHE A 58 5.04 -6.74 -1.78
N VAL A 59 3.75 -6.38 -1.88
CA VAL A 59 3.08 -6.14 -3.16
C VAL A 59 3.62 -4.86 -3.79
N MET A 60 3.81 -3.81 -3.01
CA MET A 60 4.42 -2.56 -3.50
C MET A 60 5.84 -2.80 -4.03
N ASN A 61 6.64 -3.64 -3.35
CA ASN A 61 7.97 -4.06 -3.82
C ASN A 61 7.93 -4.82 -5.14
N GLU A 62 6.98 -5.76 -5.27
CA GLU A 62 6.80 -6.56 -6.48
C GLU A 62 6.37 -5.70 -7.66
N LEU A 63 5.36 -4.83 -7.46
CA LEU A 63 4.93 -3.86 -8.46
C LEU A 63 6.05 -2.89 -8.84
N ALA A 64 6.83 -2.38 -7.87
CA ALA A 64 7.99 -1.54 -8.14
C ALA A 64 9.04 -2.25 -9.00
N SER A 65 9.36 -3.51 -8.68
CA SER A 65 10.29 -4.31 -9.47
C SER A 65 9.79 -4.50 -10.91
N ARG A 66 8.48 -4.74 -11.07
CA ARG A 66 7.80 -4.91 -12.37
C ARG A 66 7.75 -3.66 -13.23
N THR A 67 7.86 -2.46 -12.67
CA THR A 67 7.96 -1.23 -13.49
C THR A 67 9.21 -1.17 -14.38
N ASN A 68 10.18 -2.08 -14.20
CA ASN A 68 11.31 -2.23 -15.13
C ASN A 68 10.98 -3.09 -16.36
N ASN A 69 9.84 -3.77 -16.36
CA ASN A 69 9.33 -4.53 -17.50
C ASN A 69 8.51 -3.59 -18.41
N VAL A 70 8.79 -3.62 -19.72
CA VAL A 70 8.19 -2.73 -20.73
C VAL A 70 6.70 -2.99 -20.99
N VAL A 71 6.19 -4.16 -20.62
CA VAL A 71 4.77 -4.54 -20.73
C VAL A 71 4.04 -4.22 -19.43
N ASP A 72 4.63 -4.57 -18.29
CA ASP A 72 3.99 -4.35 -16.98
C ASP A 72 3.94 -2.87 -16.60
N CYS A 73 4.98 -2.07 -16.92
CA CYS A 73 5.05 -0.66 -16.50
C CYS A 73 3.88 0.19 -17.03
N PRO A 74 3.56 0.16 -18.34
CA PRO A 74 2.39 0.88 -18.85
C PRO A 74 1.07 0.42 -18.21
N CYS A 75 0.92 -0.88 -17.93
CA CYS A 75 -0.28 -1.41 -17.29
C CYS A 75 -0.44 -0.91 -15.84
N ILE A 76 0.65 -0.94 -15.06
CA ILE A 76 0.67 -0.41 -13.68
C ILE A 76 0.35 1.08 -13.67
N GLN A 77 0.96 1.86 -14.58
CA GLN A 77 0.67 3.28 -14.71
C GLN A 77 -0.78 3.51 -15.11
N ALA A 78 -1.27 2.82 -16.14
CA ALA A 78 -2.65 2.95 -16.61
C ALA A 78 -3.64 2.72 -15.47
N ARG A 79 -3.49 1.65 -14.69
CA ARG A 79 -4.39 1.37 -13.56
C ARG A 79 -4.38 2.48 -12.49
N ILE A 80 -3.20 3.01 -12.15
CA ILE A 80 -3.10 4.11 -11.19
C ILE A 80 -3.86 5.34 -11.73
N TRP A 81 -3.62 5.70 -12.99
CA TRP A 81 -4.21 6.89 -13.58
C TRP A 81 -5.71 6.77 -13.85
N GLU A 82 -6.19 5.59 -14.24
CA GLU A 82 -7.61 5.24 -14.33
C GLU A 82 -8.31 5.48 -12.99
N ILE A 83 -7.76 4.98 -11.88
CA ILE A 83 -8.31 5.25 -10.55
C ILE A 83 -8.35 6.74 -10.23
N LEU A 84 -7.25 7.45 -10.50
CA LEU A 84 -7.16 8.86 -10.16
C LEU A 84 -8.11 9.72 -10.99
N ILE A 85 -8.37 9.35 -12.24
CA ILE A 85 -9.22 10.14 -13.16
C ILE A 85 -10.68 9.73 -13.03
N ASP A 86 -10.99 8.43 -13.04
CA ASP A 86 -12.34 7.91 -13.20
C ASP A 86 -13.02 7.57 -11.87
N HIS A 87 -12.25 7.26 -10.81
CA HIS A 87 -12.77 6.84 -9.50
C HIS A 87 -12.62 7.93 -8.41
N GLN A 88 -12.79 9.19 -8.79
CA GLN A 88 -12.66 10.34 -7.87
C GLN A 88 -13.73 10.39 -6.77
N THR A 89 -14.81 9.65 -6.91
CA THR A 89 -15.85 9.47 -5.88
C THR A 89 -15.42 8.56 -4.74
N ASN A 90 -14.29 7.84 -4.87
CA ASN A 90 -13.78 6.90 -3.88
C ASN A 90 -12.42 7.36 -3.30
N PRO A 91 -12.42 8.24 -2.26
CA PRO A 91 -11.20 8.77 -1.66
C PRO A 91 -10.23 7.69 -1.14
N ASN A 92 -10.76 6.55 -0.67
CA ASN A 92 -9.95 5.45 -0.17
C ASN A 92 -9.16 4.77 -1.29
N LEU A 93 -9.82 4.52 -2.43
CA LEU A 93 -9.18 3.93 -3.61
C LEU A 93 -8.16 4.90 -4.23
N MET A 94 -8.52 6.18 -4.34
CA MET A 94 -7.58 7.23 -4.78
C MET A 94 -6.35 7.30 -3.89
N LYS A 95 -6.51 7.30 -2.57
CA LYS A 95 -5.39 7.33 -1.63
C LYS A 95 -4.49 6.11 -1.77
N LYS A 96 -5.06 4.91 -1.99
CA LYS A 96 -4.28 3.70 -2.28
C LYS A 96 -3.46 3.85 -3.56
N ALA A 97 -4.07 4.35 -4.64
CA ALA A 97 -3.37 4.58 -5.91
C ALA A 97 -2.26 5.64 -5.78
N LEU A 98 -2.50 6.74 -5.05
CA LEU A 98 -1.46 7.76 -4.78
C LEU A 98 -0.32 7.21 -3.94
N ASN A 99 -0.61 6.42 -2.89
CA ASN A 99 0.44 5.78 -2.09
C ASN A 99 1.29 4.82 -2.94
N LEU A 100 0.66 4.07 -3.85
CA LEU A 100 1.41 3.24 -4.81
C LEU A 100 2.27 4.12 -5.72
N LEU A 101 1.71 5.16 -6.33
CA LEU A 101 2.46 6.07 -7.20
C LEU A 101 3.68 6.67 -6.50
N GLN A 102 3.49 7.21 -5.29
CA GLN A 102 4.58 7.74 -4.46
C GLN A 102 5.66 6.69 -4.20
N TYR A 103 5.24 5.46 -3.86
CA TYR A 103 6.16 4.36 -3.64
C TYR A 103 6.97 4.01 -4.90
N LEU A 104 6.32 3.96 -6.07
CA LEU A 104 6.93 3.68 -7.36
C LEU A 104 7.88 4.80 -7.81
N LEU A 105 7.59 6.07 -7.48
CA LEU A 105 8.52 7.17 -7.74
C LEU A 105 9.85 6.99 -6.98
N ILE A 106 9.83 6.38 -5.80
CA ILE A 106 11.02 6.16 -4.96
C ILE A 106 11.71 4.81 -5.27
N ASN A 107 10.95 3.75 -5.56
CA ASN A 107 11.47 2.38 -5.65
C ASN A 107 11.40 1.76 -7.05
N GLY A 108 10.67 2.39 -7.97
CA GLY A 108 10.42 1.87 -9.31
C GLY A 108 11.34 2.46 -10.37
N SER A 109 11.00 2.17 -11.62
CA SER A 109 11.77 2.57 -12.80
C SER A 109 11.71 4.09 -13.05
N PRO A 110 12.69 4.66 -13.79
CA PRO A 110 12.64 6.07 -14.19
C PRO A 110 11.47 6.39 -15.14
N GLU A 111 10.90 5.40 -15.83
CA GLU A 111 9.73 5.61 -16.71
C GLU A 111 8.50 6.08 -15.91
N VAL A 112 8.35 5.63 -14.65
CA VAL A 112 7.31 6.13 -13.74
C VAL A 112 7.45 7.62 -13.50
N LEU A 113 8.66 8.10 -13.26
CA LEU A 113 8.95 9.51 -13.04
C LEU A 113 8.67 10.33 -14.29
N LYS A 114 9.17 9.88 -15.45
CA LYS A 114 8.98 10.54 -16.75
C LYS A 114 7.50 10.70 -17.07
N ASP A 115 6.73 9.64 -16.87
CA ASP A 115 5.29 9.65 -17.06
C ASP A 115 4.61 10.68 -16.16
N THR A 116 4.87 10.59 -14.86
CA THR A 116 4.26 11.44 -13.82
C THR A 116 4.60 12.91 -14.00
N ARG A 117 5.80 13.22 -14.53
CA ARG A 117 6.24 14.60 -14.86
C ARG A 117 5.61 15.17 -16.13
N SER A 118 4.84 14.39 -16.90
CA SER A 118 4.14 14.94 -18.05
C SER A 118 3.23 16.11 -17.61
N PRO A 119 3.14 17.21 -18.39
CA PRO A 119 2.44 18.41 -17.96
C PRO A 119 1.00 18.18 -17.49
N ALA A 120 0.28 17.27 -18.16
CA ALA A 120 -1.10 16.92 -17.79
C ALA A 120 -1.16 16.27 -16.40
N ARG A 121 -0.33 15.25 -16.15
CA ARG A 121 -0.31 14.51 -14.87
C ARG A 121 0.20 15.36 -13.72
N ALA A 122 1.25 16.15 -13.94
CA ALA A 122 1.77 17.08 -12.94
C ALA A 122 0.75 18.19 -12.60
N SER A 123 0.03 18.72 -13.60
CA SER A 123 -1.04 19.68 -13.35
C SER A 123 -2.17 19.07 -12.52
N PHE A 124 -2.60 17.87 -12.90
CA PHE A 124 -3.65 17.14 -12.21
C PHE A 124 -3.30 16.85 -10.74
N LEU A 125 -2.07 16.42 -10.44
CA LEU A 125 -1.61 16.18 -9.06
C LEU A 125 -1.57 17.46 -8.22
N ARG A 126 -1.24 18.62 -8.81
CA ARG A 126 -1.32 19.91 -8.10
C ARG A 126 -2.75 20.30 -7.77
N GLU A 127 -3.67 20.08 -8.71
CA GLU A 127 -5.10 20.34 -8.50
C GLU A 127 -5.68 19.42 -7.41
N LEU A 128 -5.35 18.12 -7.44
CA LEU A 128 -5.73 17.20 -6.36
C LEU A 128 -5.21 17.67 -5.00
N ALA A 129 -3.94 18.09 -4.92
CA ALA A 129 -3.36 18.56 -3.66
C ALA A 129 -4.07 19.82 -3.11
N ALA A 130 -4.55 20.70 -3.99
CA ALA A 130 -5.12 21.99 -3.62
C ALA A 130 -6.63 21.92 -3.32
N GLU A 131 -7.40 21.22 -4.15
CA GLU A 131 -8.85 21.40 -4.23
C GLU A 131 -9.67 20.12 -4.00
N TYR A 132 -9.06 18.91 -4.04
CA TYR A 132 -9.83 17.66 -3.93
C TYR A 132 -10.59 17.53 -2.62
N ASN A 133 -11.93 17.47 -2.69
CA ASN A 133 -12.84 17.25 -1.55
C ASN A 133 -12.52 18.18 -0.36
N LYS A 134 -12.22 19.44 -0.69
CA LYS A 134 -11.78 20.47 0.26
C LYS A 134 -12.98 21.10 0.95
N TYR A 135 -14.09 21.23 0.24
CA TYR A 135 -15.27 21.88 0.79
C TYR A 135 -16.14 20.88 1.53
N GLU A 136 -16.68 21.32 2.67
CA GLU A 136 -17.49 20.47 3.55
C GLU A 136 -18.69 19.85 2.81
N TYR A 137 -19.31 20.58 1.87
CA TYR A 137 -20.44 20.07 1.07
C TYR A 137 -20.08 18.86 0.19
N GLU A 138 -18.80 18.67 -0.14
CA GLU A 138 -18.26 17.52 -0.89
C GLU A 138 -17.92 16.33 0.03
N GLN A 139 -17.91 16.56 1.35
CA GLN A 139 -17.64 15.58 2.40
C GLN A 139 -18.92 14.87 2.87
N TYR A 140 -20.11 15.36 2.49
CA TYR A 140 -21.40 14.82 2.91
C TYR A 140 -21.81 13.55 2.14
N GLU A 141 -21.15 12.45 2.50
CA GLU A 141 -21.68 11.08 2.50
C GLU A 141 -21.08 10.28 3.69
N PHE A 142 -19.94 10.72 4.24
CA PHE A 142 -19.19 10.05 5.31
C PHE A 142 -18.91 10.96 6.52
N SER A 143 -19.85 10.99 7.47
CA SER A 143 -19.75 11.56 8.83
C SER A 143 -19.47 13.08 8.93
N GLN A 144 -20.25 13.76 9.76
CA GLN A 144 -20.25 15.22 9.93
C GLN A 144 -18.93 15.85 10.45
N ASN A 145 -17.85 15.09 10.68
CA ASN A 145 -16.65 15.59 11.38
C ASN A 145 -15.31 15.09 10.81
N LEU A 146 -15.25 14.42 9.66
CA LEU A 146 -14.00 13.85 9.13
C LEU A 146 -13.75 14.28 7.68
N ASP A 147 -12.66 15.01 7.47
CA ASP A 147 -12.16 15.35 6.13
C ASP A 147 -11.64 14.09 5.42
N ILE A 148 -12.53 13.42 4.70
CA ILE A 148 -12.24 12.22 3.91
C ILE A 148 -11.26 12.48 2.75
N GLY A 149 -11.20 13.73 2.28
CA GLY A 149 -10.30 14.17 1.20
C GLY A 149 -8.88 14.46 1.66
N GLY A 150 -8.69 14.80 2.92
CA GLY A 150 -7.40 15.26 3.46
C GLY A 150 -6.26 14.29 3.24
N GLY A 151 -6.52 12.98 3.28
CA GLY A 151 -5.52 11.96 2.98
C GLY A 151 -5.04 11.98 1.53
N VAL A 152 -5.96 12.17 0.57
CA VAL A 152 -5.65 12.28 -0.87
C VAL A 152 -4.85 13.55 -1.12
N ARG A 153 -5.32 14.70 -0.60
CA ARG A 153 -4.64 15.99 -0.75
C ARG A 153 -3.22 15.96 -0.20
N LYS A 154 -3.04 15.40 1.00
CA LYS A 154 -1.73 15.27 1.64
C LYS A 154 -0.76 14.43 0.80
N THR A 155 -1.17 13.22 0.38
CA THR A 155 -0.29 12.35 -0.42
C THR A 155 0.03 12.98 -1.78
N ALA A 156 -0.93 13.64 -2.43
CA ALA A 156 -0.69 14.36 -3.68
C ALA A 156 0.31 15.52 -3.49
N ALA A 157 0.22 16.27 -2.39
CA ALA A 157 1.18 17.32 -2.06
C ALA A 157 2.60 16.76 -1.86
N GLU A 158 2.74 15.66 -1.12
CA GLU A 158 4.04 14.98 -0.95
C GLU A 158 4.62 14.50 -2.28
N ILE A 159 3.79 14.00 -3.19
CA ILE A 159 4.23 13.64 -4.56
C ILE A 159 4.70 14.89 -5.30
N ASN A 160 3.96 16.00 -5.27
CA ASN A 160 4.38 17.24 -5.94
C ASN A 160 5.74 17.73 -5.42
N THR A 161 5.98 17.68 -4.11
CA THR A 161 7.30 18.00 -3.53
C THR A 161 8.41 17.11 -4.08
N LEU A 162 8.17 15.79 -4.21
CA LEU A 162 9.14 14.88 -4.82
C LEU A 162 9.38 15.16 -6.30
N LEU A 163 8.39 15.66 -7.03
CA LEU A 163 8.53 15.96 -8.46
C LEU A 163 9.27 17.27 -8.70
N GLU A 164 9.17 18.24 -7.78
CA GLU A 164 9.80 19.56 -7.85
C GLU A 164 11.28 19.56 -7.43
N ASP A 165 11.67 18.69 -6.50
CA ASP A 165 13.04 18.59 -5.97
C ASP A 165 13.75 17.29 -6.43
N ASP A 166 14.54 17.41 -7.50
CA ASP A 166 15.34 16.32 -8.06
C ASP A 166 16.35 15.74 -7.06
N ASP A 167 16.97 16.58 -6.24
CA ASP A 167 17.99 16.16 -5.28
C ASP A 167 17.35 15.39 -4.12
N ALA A 168 16.23 15.88 -3.59
CA ALA A 168 15.46 15.17 -2.57
C ALA A 168 14.96 13.82 -3.08
N LEU A 169 14.46 13.76 -4.32
CA LEU A 169 14.02 12.50 -4.92
C LEU A 169 15.20 11.53 -5.08
N LEU A 170 16.34 12.00 -5.58
CA LEU A 170 17.55 11.18 -5.73
C LEU A 170 18.04 10.64 -4.37
N GLN A 171 18.00 11.45 -3.32
CA GLN A 171 18.34 11.02 -1.97
C GLN A 171 17.35 9.98 -1.43
N ALA A 172 16.04 10.18 -1.65
CA ALA A 172 15.01 9.22 -1.26
C ALA A 172 15.23 7.86 -1.95
N ARG A 173 15.50 7.85 -3.26
CA ARG A 173 15.84 6.63 -4.02
C ARG A 173 17.08 5.93 -3.45
N LYS A 174 18.18 6.67 -3.22
CA LYS A 174 19.42 6.11 -2.62
C LYS A 174 19.18 5.51 -1.23
N ASN A 175 18.37 6.17 -0.40
CA ASN A 175 18.06 5.67 0.94
C ASN A 175 17.20 4.40 0.88
N ALA A 176 16.24 4.34 -0.03
CA ALA A 176 15.44 3.15 -0.28
C ALA A 176 16.31 1.98 -0.75
N GLU A 177 17.21 2.19 -1.71
CA GLU A 177 18.17 1.17 -2.17
C GLU A 177 19.05 0.63 -1.03
N LYS A 178 19.58 1.52 -0.19
CA LYS A 178 20.35 1.12 1.00
C LYS A 178 19.51 0.29 1.97
N LEU A 179 18.25 0.66 2.19
CA LEU A 179 17.34 -0.11 3.04
C LEU A 179 17.13 -1.51 2.45
N HIS A 180 16.88 -1.63 1.14
CA HIS A 180 16.73 -2.91 0.47
C HIS A 180 17.98 -3.79 0.60
N GLN A 181 19.18 -3.21 0.44
CA GLN A 181 20.44 -3.92 0.62
C GLN A 181 20.62 -4.41 2.06
N ASN A 182 20.30 -3.57 3.05
CA ASN A 182 20.37 -3.93 4.48
C ASN A 182 19.37 -5.02 4.87
N LEU A 183 18.15 -4.99 4.33
CA LEU A 183 17.16 -6.05 4.56
C LEU A 183 17.57 -7.36 3.87
N SER A 184 18.15 -7.26 2.68
CA SER A 184 18.67 -8.42 1.94
C SER A 184 19.84 -9.09 2.67
N SER A 185 20.82 -8.30 3.14
CA SER A 185 21.98 -8.83 3.87
C SER A 185 21.62 -9.48 5.20
N ARG A 186 20.48 -9.11 5.80
CA ARG A 186 19.92 -9.73 7.01
C ARG A 186 18.97 -10.90 6.73
N GLY A 187 18.76 -11.28 5.46
CA GLY A 187 17.80 -12.32 5.07
C GLY A 187 16.32 -11.94 5.30
N LEU A 188 16.03 -10.69 5.62
CA LEU A 188 14.68 -10.21 5.97
C LEU A 188 13.89 -9.73 4.75
N ARG A 189 14.52 -9.64 3.57
CA ARG A 189 13.86 -9.22 2.33
C ARG A 189 12.87 -10.26 1.79
N SER A 190 12.98 -11.52 2.23
CA SER A 190 12.11 -12.65 1.85
C SER A 190 11.56 -13.36 3.09
N ALA A 191 11.04 -12.60 4.05
CA ALA A 191 10.46 -13.16 5.27
C ALA A 191 8.92 -13.20 5.20
N TYR A 192 8.34 -13.78 4.15
CA TYR A 192 6.93 -14.20 4.15
C TYR A 192 6.76 -15.51 3.37
N PRO A 193 5.85 -16.41 3.81
CA PRO A 193 5.81 -17.78 3.33
C PRO A 193 5.23 -17.83 1.91
N THR A 194 6.01 -18.37 0.98
CA THR A 194 5.45 -18.98 -0.22
C THR A 194 4.54 -20.14 0.19
N PRO A 195 3.45 -20.45 -0.55
CA PRO A 195 2.67 -21.65 -0.30
C PRO A 195 3.61 -22.84 -0.41
N ARG A 196 3.79 -23.52 0.72
CA ARG A 196 4.77 -24.57 0.97
C ARG A 196 4.56 -25.70 -0.04
N ALA A 197 5.49 -25.86 -0.98
CA ALA A 197 5.69 -27.16 -1.61
C ALA A 197 6.10 -28.13 -0.50
N GLU A 198 5.29 -29.16 -0.26
CA GLU A 198 5.55 -30.17 0.75
C GLU A 198 6.87 -30.87 0.42
N SER A 199 7.87 -30.68 1.29
CA SER A 199 9.03 -31.55 1.37
C SER A 199 9.23 -31.91 2.84
N PRO A 200 9.32 -33.22 3.17
CA PRO A 200 9.41 -33.69 4.54
C PRO A 200 10.84 -33.53 5.06
N PHE A 201 10.97 -33.44 6.38
CA PHE A 201 12.21 -33.34 7.15
C PHE A 201 12.82 -31.94 7.26
N GLN A 202 12.47 -31.23 8.34
CA GLN A 202 13.42 -30.95 9.42
C GLN A 202 12.70 -30.38 10.64
N ASN A 203 12.84 -31.13 11.72
CA ASN A 203 12.45 -30.82 13.09
C ASN A 203 13.62 -30.08 13.77
N GLU A 204 13.35 -29.46 14.91
CA GLU A 204 14.29 -28.80 15.84
C GLU A 204 14.63 -27.33 15.56
N SER A 205 13.79 -26.44 16.12
CA SER A 205 14.22 -25.37 17.05
C SER A 205 12.99 -24.52 17.43
N ARG A 206 12.12 -25.09 18.27
CA ARG A 206 11.06 -24.31 18.94
C ARG A 206 11.64 -23.80 20.25
N PRO A 207 11.72 -22.48 20.51
CA PRO A 207 12.09 -22.00 21.84
C PRO A 207 10.98 -22.38 22.84
N PRO A 208 11.34 -22.71 24.10
CA PRO A 208 10.39 -23.22 25.08
C PRO A 208 9.39 -22.15 25.52
N VAL A 209 8.20 -22.64 25.84
CA VAL A 209 7.06 -21.89 26.40
C VAL A 209 7.45 -21.30 27.75
N TYR A 210 7.20 -20.00 27.95
CA TYR A 210 7.47 -19.28 29.19
C TYR A 210 6.61 -19.89 30.31
N SER A 211 7.24 -20.50 31.31
CA SER A 211 6.58 -20.96 32.52
C SER A 211 6.69 -19.88 33.59
N ASP A 212 5.57 -19.26 33.94
CA ASP A 212 5.43 -18.33 35.06
C ASP A 212 5.65 -19.04 36.40
N MET A 213 6.72 -18.70 37.12
CA MET A 213 6.78 -18.83 38.58
C MET A 213 7.70 -17.75 39.19
N PRO A 214 7.30 -17.09 40.31
CA PRO A 214 8.03 -15.96 40.88
C PRO A 214 9.14 -16.43 41.82
N HIS A 215 10.32 -15.83 41.70
CA HIS A 215 11.37 -15.92 42.72
C HIS A 215 11.34 -14.70 43.63
N PHE A 216 10.94 -14.94 44.88
CA PHE A 216 11.06 -14.04 46.02
C PHE A 216 12.52 -14.03 46.50
N GLY A 217 13.14 -12.85 46.57
CA GLY A 217 14.23 -12.61 47.54
C GLY A 217 15.44 -11.80 47.08
N SER A 218 15.39 -10.50 47.40
CA SER A 218 16.45 -9.72 48.06
C SER A 218 17.43 -8.86 47.24
N ARG A 219 17.13 -7.54 47.28
CA ARG A 219 18.03 -6.38 47.51
C ARG A 219 19.20 -6.11 46.55
N ALA A 220 19.04 -5.09 45.71
CA ALA A 220 19.81 -3.85 45.76
C ALA A 220 19.12 -2.78 44.88
N ASP A 221 19.25 -1.52 45.31
CA ASP A 221 18.70 -0.27 44.78
C ASP A 221 18.68 -0.11 43.25
N ASP A 222 17.55 0.34 42.69
CA ASP A 222 17.44 1.67 42.08
C ASP A 222 15.98 1.96 41.65
N ASP A 223 15.40 2.93 42.35
CA ASP A 223 13.98 3.24 42.44
C ASP A 223 13.48 4.08 41.24
N ILE A 224 13.40 3.47 40.06
CA ILE A 224 12.88 4.10 38.82
C ILE A 224 11.37 4.39 38.89
N ALA A 225 10.64 3.75 39.81
CA ALA A 225 9.18 3.86 39.91
C ALA A 225 8.69 5.18 40.53
N SER A 226 9.58 5.98 41.14
CA SER A 226 9.22 7.24 41.79
C SER A 226 9.14 8.46 40.84
N ARG A 227 9.18 8.26 39.51
CA ARG A 227 9.04 9.33 38.50
C ARG A 227 7.74 9.32 37.70
N ILE A 228 6.75 8.53 38.11
CA ILE A 228 5.40 8.65 37.52
C ILE A 228 4.73 9.88 38.13
N VAL A 229 4.94 11.04 37.48
CA VAL A 229 4.18 12.27 37.75
C VAL A 229 2.75 12.05 37.27
N THR A 230 1.88 11.62 38.18
CA THR A 230 0.42 11.70 38.00
C THR A 230 -0.01 13.14 38.24
N HIS A 231 -0.75 13.71 37.28
CA HIS A 231 -1.33 15.06 37.36
C HIS A 231 -2.08 15.28 38.69
N PRO A 232 -2.01 16.49 39.30
CA PRO A 232 -2.79 16.79 40.49
C PRO A 232 -4.29 16.88 40.16
N PRO A 233 -5.19 16.52 41.09
CA PRO A 233 -6.63 16.65 40.91
C PRO A 233 -7.03 18.13 40.79
N SER A 234 -7.98 18.39 39.90
CA SER A 234 -8.68 19.69 39.82
C SER A 234 -9.46 19.93 41.10
N ASP A 235 -9.00 20.89 41.90
CA ASP A 235 -9.84 21.52 42.93
C ASP A 235 -10.89 22.38 42.22
N SER A 236 -12.10 21.85 42.19
CA SER A 236 -13.33 22.63 42.20
C SER A 236 -13.47 23.30 43.57
N ASP A 237 -13.46 24.63 43.59
CA ASP A 237 -14.00 25.39 44.72
C ASP A 237 -15.04 26.38 44.18
N ASP A 238 -16.26 26.15 44.65
CA ASP A 238 -17.43 27.00 44.48
C ASP A 238 -17.30 28.24 45.37
N GLY A 239 -17.82 29.37 44.90
CA GLY A 239 -18.70 30.24 45.70
C GLY A 239 -18.15 31.07 46.88
N GLU A 240 -18.49 32.36 46.77
CA GLU A 240 -18.94 33.28 47.84
C GLU A 240 -18.00 34.37 48.40
N ASP A 241 -18.56 35.59 48.33
CA ASP A 241 -18.49 36.70 49.29
C ASP A 241 -17.22 37.57 49.43
N ARG A 242 -17.18 38.66 48.64
CA ARG A 242 -17.53 40.04 49.07
C ARG A 242 -17.13 41.11 48.06
#